data_AF-A0A3B8IK77-F1
#
_entry.id   AF-A0A3B8IK77-F1
#
_cell.length_a   1.000
_cell.length_b   1.000
_cell.length_c   1.000
_cell.angle_alpha   90.00
_cell.angle_beta   90.00
_cell.angle_gamma   90.00
#
_symmetry.space_group_name_H-M   'P 1'
#
loop_
_entity.id
_entity.type
_entity.pdbx_description
1 polymer ?
#
loop_
_entity_poly.entity_id
_entity_poly.type
_entity_poly.pdbx_seq_one_letter_code
_entity_poly.pdbx_strand_id
1 'polypeptide(L)'
;FAYLMASGTHYQLEGIEYIKLFGEEPSAIERVFAIYANVIELDEEGNVLNAKYAEKRAVDYIRSYCDPEFQVEPPYEDWEITLHAPPPLKPLI
;
A
#
# COMPACT_ATOMS: atom_id res chain seq x y z
N PHE A 1 3.82 -9.29 -1.57
CA PHE A 1 3.32 -8.08 -0.91
C PHE A 1 2.61 -8.34 0.42
N ALA A 2 1.30 -8.67 0.44
CA ALA A 2 0.49 -8.67 1.68
C ALA A 2 1.06 -9.50 2.85
N TYR A 3 1.61 -10.69 2.56
CA TYR A 3 2.31 -11.50 3.57
C TYR A 3 3.44 -10.72 4.27
N LEU A 4 4.30 -10.05 3.52
CA LEU A 4 5.44 -9.29 4.05
C LEU A 4 4.99 -8.08 4.89
N MET A 5 3.88 -7.45 4.50
CA MET A 5 3.28 -6.35 5.24
C MET A 5 2.64 -6.82 6.55
N ALA A 6 1.95 -7.96 6.54
CA ALA A 6 1.30 -8.49 7.74
C ALA A 6 2.28 -9.19 8.70
N SER A 7 3.39 -9.73 8.18
CA SER A 7 4.43 -10.40 8.98
C SER A 7 5.44 -9.44 9.60
N GLY A 8 5.54 -8.21 9.12
CA GLY A 8 6.59 -7.28 9.55
C GLY A 8 7.95 -7.53 8.91
N THR A 9 8.04 -8.39 7.89
CA THR A 9 9.34 -8.88 7.36
C THR A 9 9.76 -8.23 6.04
N HIS A 10 9.21 -7.06 5.70
CA HIS A 10 9.61 -6.34 4.50
C HIS A 10 10.95 -5.63 4.72
N TYR A 11 11.98 -5.96 3.93
CA TYR A 11 13.36 -5.49 4.11
C TYR A 11 13.51 -3.96 4.12
N GLN A 12 12.70 -3.22 3.34
CA GLN A 12 12.73 -1.75 3.35
C GLN A 12 12.14 -1.10 4.61
N LEU A 13 11.51 -1.89 5.49
CA LEU A 13 10.88 -1.45 6.75
C LEU A 13 11.62 -2.01 7.97
N GLU A 14 12.86 -2.48 7.79
CA GLU A 14 13.70 -2.90 8.91
C GLU A 14 13.90 -1.73 9.88
N GLY A 15 13.61 -1.95 11.16
CA GLY A 15 13.66 -0.92 12.20
C GLY A 15 12.43 0.00 12.27
N ILE A 16 11.44 -0.15 11.39
CA ILE A 16 10.20 0.64 11.40
C ILE A 16 9.10 -0.13 12.14
N GLU A 17 8.59 0.45 13.23
CA GLU A 17 7.53 -0.16 14.06
C GLU A 17 6.10 0.04 13.50
N TYR A 18 5.85 -0.34 12.25
CA TYR A 18 4.55 -0.11 11.61
C TYR A 18 3.48 -1.17 11.95
N ILE A 19 3.87 -2.36 12.45
CA ILE A 19 2.92 -3.48 12.63
C ILE A 19 1.80 -3.16 13.63
N LYS A 20 2.08 -2.36 14.68
CA LYS A 20 1.08 -1.91 15.63
C LYS A 20 -0.04 -1.07 14.99
N LEU A 21 0.24 -0.43 13.85
CA LEU A 21 -0.72 0.39 13.12
C LEU A 21 -1.90 -0.42 12.56
N PHE A 22 -1.76 -1.75 12.37
CA PHE A 22 -2.90 -2.59 12.03
C PHE A 22 -4.03 -2.53 13.07
N GLY A 23 -3.71 -2.32 14.35
CA GLY A 23 -4.68 -2.19 15.44
C GLY A 23 -4.90 -0.75 15.91
N GLU A 24 -3.86 0.06 15.93
CA GLU A 24 -3.90 1.43 16.47
C GLU A 24 -4.44 2.45 15.45
N GLU A 25 -3.98 2.38 14.20
CA GLU A 25 -4.31 3.35 13.15
C GLU A 25 -4.52 2.63 11.79
N PRO A 26 -5.58 1.81 11.66
CA PRO A 26 -5.77 0.95 10.49
C PRO A 26 -5.95 1.74 9.18
N SER A 27 -6.29 3.02 9.23
CA SER A 27 -6.35 3.91 8.06
C SER A 27 -4.98 4.10 7.39
N ALA A 28 -3.88 4.04 8.14
CA ALA A 28 -2.54 4.04 7.56
C ALA A 28 -2.31 2.77 6.73
N ILE A 29 -2.71 1.62 7.27
CA ILE A 29 -2.61 0.34 6.56
C ILE A 29 -3.55 0.28 5.36
N GLU A 30 -4.78 0.81 5.47
CA GLU A 30 -5.71 0.93 4.35
C GLU A 30 -5.06 1.66 3.16
N ARG A 31 -4.36 2.77 3.42
CA ARG A 31 -3.67 3.53 2.37
C ARG A 31 -2.54 2.75 1.71
N VAL A 32 -1.79 1.92 2.46
CA VAL A 32 -0.77 1.02 1.89
C VAL A 32 -1.38 0.11 0.83
N PHE A 33 -2.52 -0.51 1.13
CA PHE A 33 -3.20 -1.38 0.19
C PHE A 33 -3.81 -0.62 -0.98
N ALA A 34 -4.34 0.58 -0.75
CA ALA A 34 -4.84 1.45 -1.82
C ALA A 34 -3.73 1.83 -2.80
N ILE A 35 -2.56 2.27 -2.30
CA ILE A 35 -1.41 2.61 -3.15
C ILE A 35 -0.96 1.41 -3.96
N TYR A 36 -0.80 0.24 -3.33
CA TYR A 36 -0.44 -0.97 -4.06
C TYR A 36 -1.45 -1.26 -5.18
N ALA A 37 -2.75 -1.29 -4.86
CA ALA A 37 -3.82 -1.62 -5.79
C ALA A 37 -3.99 -0.58 -6.92
N ASN A 38 -3.77 0.70 -6.65
CA ASN A 38 -3.86 1.74 -7.65
C ASN A 38 -2.66 1.69 -8.62
N VAL A 39 -1.47 1.37 -8.10
CA VAL A 39 -0.21 1.37 -8.89
C VAL A 39 0.01 0.07 -9.67
N ILE A 40 -0.61 -1.06 -9.30
CA ILE A 40 -0.39 -2.30 -10.06
C ILE A 40 -0.79 -2.13 -11.53
N GLU A 41 0.09 -2.59 -12.42
CA GLU A 41 -0.17 -2.73 -13.83
C GLU A 41 -0.42 -4.21 -14.13
N LEU A 42 -1.49 -4.50 -14.85
CA LEU A 42 -1.90 -5.84 -15.25
C LEU A 42 -1.92 -5.93 -16.78
N ASP A 43 -1.50 -7.07 -17.34
CA ASP A 43 -1.77 -7.41 -18.74
C ASP A 43 -3.22 -7.88 -18.95
N GLU A 44 -3.56 -8.23 -20.19
CA GLU A 44 -4.91 -8.68 -20.57
C GLU A 44 -5.31 -9.98 -19.87
N GLU A 45 -4.34 -10.80 -19.48
CA GLU A 45 -4.50 -12.06 -18.76
C GLU A 45 -4.53 -11.88 -17.23
N GLY A 46 -4.29 -10.67 -16.74
CA GLY A 46 -4.27 -10.35 -15.31
C GLY A 46 -2.94 -10.65 -14.61
N ASN A 47 -1.84 -10.85 -15.34
CA ASN A 47 -0.51 -10.95 -14.76
C ASN A 47 0.01 -9.57 -14.37
N VAL A 48 0.68 -9.49 -13.22
CA VAL A 48 1.26 -8.25 -12.72
C VAL A 48 2.56 -7.91 -13.46
N LEU A 49 2.62 -6.74 -14.07
CA LEU A 49 3.75 -6.26 -14.87
C LEU A 49 4.79 -5.48 -14.04
N ASN A 50 4.36 -4.82 -12.96
CA ASN A 50 5.18 -3.87 -12.20
C ASN A 50 5.22 -4.16 -10.68
N ALA A 51 5.09 -5.43 -10.26
CA ALA A 51 4.88 -5.83 -8.86
C ALA A 51 5.85 -5.19 -7.86
N LYS A 52 7.13 -5.07 -8.22
CA LYS A 52 8.16 -4.45 -7.36
C LYS A 52 8.03 -2.94 -7.27
N TYR A 53 7.57 -2.28 -8.33
CA TYR A 53 7.30 -0.85 -8.31
C TYR A 53 6.09 -0.55 -7.42
N ALA A 54 4.97 -1.26 -7.60
CA ALA A 54 3.79 -1.11 -6.74
C ALA A 54 4.10 -1.41 -5.26
N GLU A 55 4.88 -2.48 -4.99
CA GLU A 55 5.36 -2.81 -3.64
C GLU A 55 6.21 -1.67 -3.05
N LYS A 56 7.16 -1.13 -3.81
CA LYS A 56 7.99 0.01 -3.38
C LYS A 56 7.12 1.23 -3.06
N ARG A 57 6.18 1.61 -3.94
CA ARG A 57 5.30 2.76 -3.72
C ARG A 57 4.49 2.61 -2.44
N ALA A 58 3.93 1.43 -2.17
CA ALA A 58 3.15 1.18 -0.96
C ALA A 58 4.02 1.19 0.32
N VAL A 59 5.25 0.67 0.23
CA VAL A 59 6.18 0.60 1.36
C VAL A 59 6.81 1.96 1.68
N ASP A 60 7.11 2.76 0.67
CA ASP A 60 7.59 4.13 0.85
C ASP A 60 6.57 4.97 1.65
N TYR A 61 5.27 4.77 1.41
CA TYR A 61 4.22 5.47 2.15
C TYR A 61 4.29 5.14 3.64
N ILE A 62 4.25 3.85 4.01
CA ILE A 62 4.22 3.49 5.43
C ILE A 62 5.53 3.84 6.12
N ARG A 63 6.65 3.83 5.39
CA ARG A 63 7.91 4.35 5.90
C ARG A 63 7.82 5.85 6.16
N SER A 64 7.37 6.66 5.20
CA SER A 64 7.20 8.12 5.38
C SER A 64 6.22 8.48 6.48
N TYR A 65 5.24 7.61 6.73
CA TYR A 65 4.26 7.76 7.79
C TYR A 65 4.89 7.54 9.19
N CYS A 66 5.86 6.63 9.31
CA CYS A 66 6.55 6.34 10.56
C CYS A 66 7.84 7.13 10.78
N ASP A 67 8.52 7.54 9.71
CA ASP A 67 9.81 8.22 9.71
C ASP A 67 9.66 9.60 9.02
N PRO A 68 9.57 10.69 9.81
CA PRO A 68 9.42 12.05 9.28
C PRO A 68 10.60 12.53 8.43
N GLU A 69 11.78 11.90 8.55
CA GLU A 69 12.95 12.24 7.74
C GLU A 69 12.91 11.55 6.36
N PHE A 70 12.08 10.52 6.19
CA PHE A 70 11.95 9.81 4.93
C PHE A 70 11.01 10.54 3.96
N GLN A 71 11.56 10.94 2.82
CA GLN A 71 10.81 11.56 1.73
C GLN A 71 10.56 10.55 0.62
N VAL A 72 9.30 10.47 0.19
CA VAL A 72 8.90 9.61 -0.93
C VAL A 72 9.31 10.28 -2.25
N GLU A 73 10.08 9.56 -3.06
CA GLU A 73 10.55 10.04 -4.36
C GLU A 73 10.25 8.99 -5.46
N PRO A 74 9.54 9.37 -6.53
CA PRO A 74 8.89 10.68 -6.75
C PRO A 74 7.73 10.92 -5.75
N PRO A 75 7.30 12.18 -5.52
CA PRO A 75 6.08 12.46 -4.76
C PRO A 75 4.88 11.67 -5.30
N TYR A 76 3.89 11.42 -4.46
CA TYR A 76 2.68 10.74 -4.91
C TYR A 76 1.87 11.63 -5.84
N GLU A 77 1.38 11.04 -6.93
CA GLU A 77 0.25 11.58 -7.66
C GLU A 77 -1.05 11.32 -6.87
N ASP A 78 -2.04 12.20 -7.02
CA ASP A 78 -3.31 12.10 -6.27
C ASP A 78 -4.02 10.74 -6.49
N TRP A 79 -3.90 10.18 -7.69
CA TRP A 79 -4.52 8.90 -8.03
C TRP A 79 -3.84 7.72 -7.31
N GLU A 80 -2.54 7.78 -7.01
CA GLU A 80 -1.84 6.69 -6.31
C GLU A 80 -2.43 6.53 -4.91
N ILE A 81 -2.72 7.64 -4.23
CA ILE A 81 -3.20 7.63 -2.85
C ILE A 81 -4.73 7.55 -2.73
N THR A 82 -5.50 7.71 -3.80
CA THR A 82 -6.96 7.78 -3.72
C THR A 82 -7.57 6.51 -3.10
N LEU A 83 -8.49 6.69 -2.13
CA LEU A 83 -9.29 5.61 -1.58
C LEU A 83 -10.56 5.44 -2.41
N HIS A 84 -10.81 4.22 -2.89
CA HIS A 84 -12.01 3.88 -3.63
C HIS A 84 -13.01 3.16 -2.71
N ALA A 85 -14.22 3.72 -2.62
CA ALA A 85 -15.32 3.04 -1.93
C ALA A 85 -15.66 1.72 -2.64
N PRO A 86 -16.11 0.70 -1.90
CA PRO A 86 -16.60 -0.52 -2.52
C PRO A 86 -17.77 -0.18 -3.47
N PRO A 87 -17.97 -0.97 -4.55
CA PRO A 87 -19.12 -0.80 -5.40
C PRO A 87 -20.41 -0.92 -4.56
N PRO A 88 -21.50 -0.24 -4.95
CA PRO A 88 -22.78 -0.37 -4.27
C PRO A 88 -23.16 -1.85 -4.14
N LEU A 89 -23.65 -2.24 -2.96
CA LEU A 89 -24.17 -3.59 -2.75
C LEU A 89 -25.27 -3.85 -3.77
N LYS A 90 -25.03 -4.78 -4.70
CA LYS A 90 -26.14 -5.40 -5.43
C LYS A 90 -26.90 -6.24 -4.39
N PRO A 91 -28.25 -6.11 -4.28
CA PRO A 91 -28.99 -6.99 -3.39
C PRO A 91 -28.67 -8.43 -3.79
N LEU A 92 -28.19 -9.20 -2.81
CA LEU A 92 -28.03 -10.64 -2.96
C LEU A 92 -29.44 -11.16 -3.28
N ILE A 93 -29.59 -11.75 -4.48
CA ILE A 93 -30.85 -12.27 -5.03
C ILE A 93 -31.47 -13.26 -4.04
#